data_AF-A0ABD5UQ32-F1
#
_entry.id   AF-A0ABD5UQ32-F1
#
_cell.length_a   1.000
_cell.length_b   1.000
_cell.length_c   1.000
_cell.angle_alpha   90.00
_cell.angle_beta   90.00
_cell.angle_gamma   90.00
#
_symmetry.space_group_name_H-M   'P 1'
#
loop_
_entity.id
_entity.type
_entity.pdbx_description
1 polymer ?
#
loop_
_entity_poly.entity_id
_entity_poly.type
_entity_poly.pdbx_seq_one_letter_code
_entity_poly.pdbx_strand_id
1 'polypeptide(L)'
;MATRRYGSGADKASDVGSREPATAARDASTASTRRTSTDHGSVRTRLSSEEDGSARTRSESRPSASRRSIADPPVRDPEAYALTDHVLERIGQPGRYVTFEAVHEAIETGQLRWNTSDGWRFATVIDGIRYVIVVGDTETPSPVVVTGWTEIADREDADHAPGFDATDLETIRLRSDLSDAGDSQIPDRIGPRDVSRPFTVGDHHVHTAPGERSVVCTDCGGRFRSKSALRNRRCR
;
A
#
# COMPACT_ATOMS: atom_id res chain seq x y z
N MET A 1 -18.35 -49.28 44.61
CA MET A 1 -19.42 -48.63 45.41
C MET A 1 -19.41 -47.13 45.13
N ALA A 2 -20.57 -46.62 44.70
CA ALA A 2 -21.14 -45.27 44.88
C ALA A 2 -20.26 -44.00 45.01
N THR A 3 -20.28 -43.18 43.95
CA THR A 3 -20.68 -41.76 43.89
C THR A 3 -20.53 -40.82 45.10
N ARG A 4 -19.99 -39.62 44.84
CA ARG A 4 -20.69 -38.34 45.15
C ARG A 4 -20.34 -37.22 44.17
N ARG A 5 -21.41 -36.52 43.77
CA ARG A 5 -21.52 -35.33 42.90
C ARG A 5 -21.73 -34.05 43.74
N TYR A 6 -21.73 -32.93 43.02
CA TYR A 6 -22.29 -31.57 43.27
C TYR A 6 -21.29 -30.56 43.80
N GLY A 7 -21.21 -29.32 43.30
CA GLY A 7 -21.97 -28.51 42.33
C GLY A 7 -21.40 -27.07 42.43
N SER A 8 -21.15 -26.36 41.32
CA SER A 8 -22.03 -25.36 40.67
C SER A 8 -22.06 -23.96 41.30
N GLY A 9 -21.76 -22.96 40.46
CA GLY A 9 -22.14 -21.55 40.56
C GLY A 9 -20.95 -20.59 40.63
N ALA A 10 -20.90 -19.44 39.97
CA ALA A 10 -21.72 -18.82 38.93
C ALA A 10 -20.92 -17.57 38.44
N ASP A 11 -21.02 -17.30 37.14
CA ASP A 11 -21.05 -16.00 36.47
C ASP A 11 -20.36 -14.78 37.11
N LYS A 12 -19.32 -14.29 36.42
CA LYS A 12 -19.24 -12.85 36.06
C LYS A 12 -18.71 -12.70 34.64
N ALA A 13 -19.64 -12.43 33.72
CA ALA A 13 -19.35 -11.80 32.46
C ALA A 13 -18.88 -10.36 32.73
N SER A 14 -17.66 -10.06 32.31
CA SER A 14 -17.18 -8.69 32.17
C SER A 14 -17.14 -8.37 30.69
N ASP A 15 -18.03 -7.44 30.34
CA ASP A 15 -18.06 -6.59 29.16
C ASP A 15 -16.66 -6.23 28.65
N VAL A 16 -16.32 -6.67 27.43
CA VAL A 16 -15.14 -6.21 26.68
C VAL A 16 -15.67 -5.52 25.44
N GLY A 17 -15.81 -4.20 25.56
CA GLY A 17 -16.06 -3.32 24.43
C GLY A 17 -14.94 -3.45 23.41
N SER A 18 -15.33 -3.81 22.19
CA SER A 18 -14.49 -3.81 21.00
C SER A 18 -13.76 -2.48 20.84
N ARG A 19 -12.43 -2.51 20.94
CA ARG A 19 -11.56 -1.41 20.52
C ARG A 19 -10.82 -1.84 19.27
N GLU A 20 -11.02 -1.07 18.19
CA GLU A 20 -10.27 -1.20 16.95
C GLU A 20 -8.78 -0.85 17.18
N PRO A 21 -7.83 -1.60 16.61
CA PRO A 21 -6.41 -1.26 16.74
C PRO A 21 -6.06 -0.07 15.84
N ALA A 22 -5.52 0.98 16.47
CA ALA A 22 -5.00 2.16 15.81
C ALA A 22 -3.64 1.84 15.16
N THR A 23 -3.59 1.78 13.83
CA THR A 23 -2.33 1.69 13.10
C THR A 23 -1.69 3.08 12.98
N ALA A 24 -0.50 3.21 13.56
CA ALA A 24 0.30 4.43 13.57
C ALA A 24 0.80 4.79 12.16
N ALA A 25 0.21 5.83 11.57
CA ALA A 25 0.79 6.55 10.44
C ALA A 25 1.99 7.36 10.94
N ARG A 26 3.18 7.07 10.41
CA ARG A 26 4.39 7.86 10.63
C ARG A 26 4.60 8.82 9.45
N ASP A 27 4.71 10.09 9.83
CA ASP A 27 5.19 11.28 9.12
C ASP A 27 5.82 11.10 7.74
N ALA A 28 5.20 11.73 6.73
CA ALA A 28 5.89 12.20 5.53
C ALA A 28 5.93 13.73 5.56
N SER A 29 7.02 14.26 6.11
CA SER A 29 7.34 15.67 6.15
C SER A 29 7.49 16.28 4.76
N THR A 30 6.93 17.47 4.64
CA THR A 30 7.03 18.44 3.56
C THR A 30 8.47 18.82 3.23
N ALA A 31 8.85 18.70 1.95
CA ALA A 31 10.04 19.34 1.38
C ALA A 31 9.63 20.23 0.21
N SER A 32 9.13 21.42 0.55
CA SER A 32 8.89 22.53 -0.36
C SER A 32 10.25 23.08 -0.84
N THR A 33 10.67 22.70 -2.04
CA THR A 33 11.87 23.29 -2.65
C THR A 33 11.46 24.53 -3.44
N ARG A 34 11.68 25.70 -2.83
CA ARG A 34 11.61 27.02 -3.44
C ARG A 34 12.50 27.05 -4.69
N ARG A 35 11.92 27.28 -5.87
CA ARG A 35 12.67 27.74 -7.04
C ARG A 35 12.62 29.25 -7.08
N THR A 36 13.82 29.83 -6.99
CA THR A 36 14.12 31.25 -7.11
C THR A 36 13.83 31.75 -8.52
N SER A 37 13.05 32.82 -8.55
CA SER A 37 12.84 33.74 -9.67
C SER A 37 14.15 34.40 -10.09
N THR A 38 14.46 34.37 -11.39
CA THR A 38 15.39 35.32 -12.01
C THR A 38 14.65 36.08 -13.11
N ASP A 39 14.55 37.37 -12.84
CA ASP A 39 13.96 38.44 -13.63
C ASP A 39 14.90 38.84 -14.77
N HIS A 40 14.40 38.99 -16.00
CA HIS A 40 15.05 39.75 -17.05
C HIS A 40 14.01 40.31 -18.04
N GLY A 41 13.81 41.63 -17.98
CA GLY A 41 14.05 42.48 -19.15
C GLY A 41 12.88 42.71 -20.12
N SER A 42 11.99 43.62 -19.72
CA SER A 42 11.25 44.60 -20.53
C SER A 42 11.67 44.81 -22.00
N VAL A 43 10.70 44.73 -22.93
CA VAL A 43 10.50 45.75 -23.99
C VAL A 43 9.01 45.94 -24.26
N ARG A 44 8.56 47.18 -24.08
CA ARG A 44 7.25 47.70 -24.51
C ARG A 44 7.33 48.16 -25.96
N THR A 45 6.33 47.81 -26.78
CA THR A 45 5.87 48.67 -27.89
C THR A 45 4.34 48.63 -27.94
N ARG A 46 3.76 49.82 -28.04
CA ARG A 46 2.33 50.16 -28.01
C ARG A 46 1.74 50.29 -29.43
N LEU A 47 0.38 50.24 -29.48
CA LEU A 47 -0.58 50.88 -30.42
C LEU A 47 -0.85 50.16 -31.76
N SER A 48 -2.09 49.96 -32.26
CA SER A 48 -3.44 50.52 -31.99
C SER A 48 -4.56 49.52 -32.43
N SER A 49 -5.76 49.54 -31.82
CA SER A 49 -7.08 49.99 -32.37
C SER A 49 -7.62 49.20 -33.59
N GLU A 50 -8.88 48.77 -33.75
CA GLU A 50 -10.20 49.01 -33.13
C GLU A 50 -11.19 47.96 -33.71
N GLU A 51 -12.20 47.55 -32.90
CA GLU A 51 -13.63 47.25 -33.24
C GLU A 51 -13.97 46.23 -34.37
N ASP A 52 -15.03 45.42 -34.38
CA ASP A 52 -16.26 45.22 -33.64
C ASP A 52 -16.74 43.78 -33.99
N GLY A 53 -17.48 43.10 -33.12
CA GLY A 53 -17.90 41.72 -33.43
C GLY A 53 -18.54 40.97 -32.28
N SER A 54 -19.61 41.53 -31.74
CA SER A 54 -20.53 40.88 -30.80
C SER A 54 -21.00 39.52 -31.31
N ALA A 55 -20.35 38.45 -30.86
CA ALA A 55 -20.89 37.10 -30.83
C ALA A 55 -20.83 36.62 -29.39
N ARG A 56 -21.92 36.87 -28.65
CA ARG A 56 -22.19 36.28 -27.34
C ARG A 56 -22.39 34.77 -27.50
N THR A 57 -21.30 34.03 -27.67
CA THR A 57 -21.31 32.61 -27.32
C THR A 57 -21.44 32.55 -25.81
N ARG A 58 -22.60 32.14 -25.34
CA ARG A 58 -22.81 31.72 -23.95
C ARG A 58 -21.67 30.75 -23.64
N SER A 59 -20.71 31.20 -22.85
CA SER A 59 -19.86 30.28 -22.10
C SER A 59 -20.83 29.50 -21.23
N GLU A 60 -21.22 28.33 -21.71
CA GLU A 60 -21.79 27.29 -20.88
C GLU A 60 -20.73 27.05 -19.80
N SER A 61 -20.95 27.68 -18.66
CA SER A 61 -20.24 27.41 -17.44
C SER A 61 -20.34 25.90 -17.26
N ARG A 62 -19.27 25.18 -17.61
CA ARG A 62 -19.06 23.81 -17.17
C ARG A 62 -19.43 23.81 -15.70
N PRO A 63 -20.39 22.98 -15.25
CA PRO A 63 -20.74 22.95 -13.85
C PRO A 63 -19.42 22.76 -13.10
N SER A 64 -19.10 23.70 -12.22
CA SER A 64 -17.95 23.55 -11.33
C SER A 64 -18.16 22.19 -10.67
N ALA A 65 -17.30 21.21 -10.98
CA ALA A 65 -17.38 19.91 -10.37
C ALA A 65 -17.49 20.17 -8.87
N SER A 66 -18.63 19.81 -8.29
CA SER A 66 -18.88 19.94 -6.86
C SER A 66 -17.63 19.40 -6.18
N ARG A 67 -16.96 20.20 -5.35
CA ARG A 67 -15.78 19.72 -4.64
C ARG A 67 -16.21 18.48 -3.86
N ARG A 68 -15.69 17.33 -4.25
CA ARG A 68 -15.99 16.06 -3.61
C ARG A 68 -15.61 16.15 -2.14
N SER A 69 -16.48 15.63 -1.30
CA SER A 69 -16.24 15.46 0.12
C SER A 69 -15.66 14.08 0.38
N ILE A 70 -15.03 13.93 1.53
CA ILE A 70 -14.46 12.65 1.96
C ILE A 70 -15.51 11.54 2.11
N ALA A 71 -16.77 11.91 2.31
CA ALA A 71 -17.91 10.99 2.39
C ALA A 71 -18.41 10.51 1.02
N ASP A 72 -17.99 11.14 -0.08
CA ASP A 72 -18.42 10.77 -1.42
C ASP A 72 -17.66 9.51 -1.89
N PRO A 73 -18.36 8.43 -2.29
CA PRO A 73 -17.72 7.20 -2.75
C PRO A 73 -16.82 7.43 -3.96
N PRO A 74 -15.55 6.99 -3.95
CA PRO A 74 -14.58 7.25 -5.03
C PRO A 74 -15.09 6.81 -6.41
N VAL A 75 -14.55 7.45 -7.44
CA VAL A 75 -14.85 7.11 -8.84
C VAL A 75 -14.45 5.65 -9.12
N ARG A 76 -15.26 4.92 -9.88
CA ARG A 76 -14.96 3.55 -10.37
C ARG A 76 -14.43 3.56 -11.80
N ASP A 77 -13.47 4.42 -12.06
CA ASP A 77 -12.80 4.55 -13.35
C ASP A 77 -11.29 4.44 -13.08
N PRO A 78 -10.67 3.28 -13.36
CA PRO A 78 -9.25 3.09 -13.14
C PRO A 78 -8.36 4.10 -13.87
N GLU A 79 -8.78 4.57 -15.06
CA GLU A 79 -8.00 5.52 -15.86
C GLU A 79 -8.00 6.93 -15.25
N ALA A 80 -8.95 7.23 -14.36
CA ALA A 80 -8.97 8.49 -13.62
C ALA A 80 -7.89 8.57 -12.53
N TYR A 81 -7.33 7.43 -12.10
CA TYR A 81 -6.39 7.36 -10.99
C TYR A 81 -4.93 7.50 -11.44
N ALA A 82 -4.23 8.46 -10.84
CA ALA A 82 -2.78 8.49 -10.92
C ALA A 82 -2.16 7.56 -9.86
N LEU A 83 -1.06 6.91 -10.21
CA LEU A 83 -0.27 6.11 -9.27
C LEU A 83 0.81 6.99 -8.66
N THR A 84 0.90 6.99 -7.34
CA THR A 84 1.98 7.70 -6.64
C THR A 84 3.32 7.02 -6.89
N ASP A 85 4.42 7.78 -6.81
CA ASP A 85 5.79 7.23 -6.88
C ASP A 85 5.98 6.09 -5.87
N HIS A 86 5.38 6.23 -4.67
CA HIS A 86 5.39 5.19 -3.65
C HIS A 86 4.75 3.88 -4.11
N VAL A 87 3.64 3.94 -4.84
CA VAL A 87 2.97 2.75 -5.38
C VAL A 87 3.77 2.18 -6.53
N LEU A 88 4.22 3.02 -7.47
CA LEU A 88 5.03 2.60 -8.61
C LEU A 88 6.31 1.89 -8.19
N GLU A 89 6.99 2.39 -7.14
CA GLU A 89 8.18 1.73 -6.59
C GLU A 89 7.87 0.34 -6.03
N ARG A 90 6.64 0.09 -5.57
CA ARG A 90 6.26 -1.13 -4.85
C ARG A 90 5.58 -2.19 -5.70
N ILE A 91 4.97 -1.81 -6.81
CA ILE A 91 4.38 -2.77 -7.75
C ILE A 91 5.48 -3.73 -8.21
N GLY A 92 5.21 -5.04 -8.07
CA GLY A 92 6.16 -6.09 -8.46
C GLY A 92 7.37 -6.26 -7.55
N GLN A 93 7.47 -5.56 -6.41
CA GLN A 93 8.50 -5.87 -5.42
C GLN A 93 8.23 -7.24 -4.77
N PRO A 94 9.25 -8.11 -4.63
CA PRO A 94 9.11 -9.35 -3.85
C PRO A 94 8.57 -9.06 -2.45
N GLY A 95 7.55 -9.80 -2.01
CA GLY A 95 6.85 -9.57 -0.74
C GLY A 95 5.82 -8.43 -0.75
N ARG A 96 5.52 -7.85 -1.93
CA ARG A 96 4.47 -6.87 -2.22
C ARG A 96 3.79 -7.20 -3.56
N TYR A 97 2.76 -8.03 -3.49
CA TYR A 97 2.20 -8.70 -4.67
C TYR A 97 1.11 -7.91 -5.39
N VAL A 98 1.01 -6.59 -5.16
CA VAL A 98 0.03 -5.76 -5.88
C VAL A 98 0.50 -5.57 -7.32
N THR A 99 -0.40 -5.84 -8.27
CA THR A 99 -0.18 -5.68 -9.71
C THR A 99 -1.07 -4.56 -10.26
N PHE A 100 -0.73 -4.02 -11.44
CA PHE A 100 -1.57 -3.04 -12.14
C PHE A 100 -2.96 -3.61 -12.47
N GLU A 101 -3.01 -4.88 -12.89
CA GLU A 101 -4.25 -5.59 -13.20
C GLU A 101 -5.17 -5.66 -11.98
N ALA A 102 -4.63 -6.07 -10.83
CA ALA A 102 -5.41 -6.12 -9.60
C ALA A 102 -5.87 -4.72 -9.13
N VAL A 103 -5.07 -3.66 -9.36
CA VAL A 103 -5.50 -2.27 -9.09
C VAL A 103 -6.68 -1.90 -9.97
N HIS A 104 -6.60 -2.19 -11.28
CA HIS A 104 -7.66 -1.89 -12.23
C HIS A 104 -8.95 -2.62 -11.86
N GLU A 105 -8.87 -3.93 -11.65
CA GLU A 105 -10.01 -4.76 -11.30
C GLU A 105 -10.65 -4.34 -9.98
N ALA A 106 -9.83 -4.01 -8.96
CA ALA A 106 -10.32 -3.53 -7.68
C ALA A 106 -11.12 -2.23 -7.80
N ILE A 107 -10.62 -1.25 -8.56
CA ILE A 107 -11.30 0.04 -8.74
C ILE A 107 -12.60 -0.14 -9.54
N GLU A 108 -12.57 -0.94 -10.59
CA GLU A 108 -13.71 -1.13 -11.48
C GLU A 108 -14.83 -1.92 -10.80
N THR A 109 -14.51 -3.12 -10.29
CA THR A 109 -15.52 -4.10 -9.85
C THR A 109 -15.44 -4.43 -8.36
N GLY A 110 -14.32 -4.12 -7.70
CA GLY A 110 -14.07 -4.49 -6.32
C GLY A 110 -15.09 -3.94 -5.31
N GLN A 111 -15.16 -4.59 -4.16
CA GLN A 111 -15.94 -4.12 -3.02
C GLN A 111 -15.37 -2.81 -2.49
N LEU A 112 -16.23 -1.84 -2.24
CA LEU A 112 -15.83 -0.55 -1.70
C LEU A 112 -16.06 -0.50 -0.18
N ARG A 113 -15.06 -0.06 0.58
CA ARG A 113 -15.07 0.04 2.04
C ARG A 113 -14.54 1.40 2.47
N TRP A 114 -15.12 1.97 3.53
CA TRP A 114 -14.62 3.18 4.19
C TRP A 114 -13.96 2.82 5.53
N ASN A 115 -12.84 3.46 5.85
CA ASN A 115 -12.18 3.37 7.15
C ASN A 115 -11.75 4.78 7.62
N THR A 116 -11.81 5.04 8.92
CA THR A 116 -11.46 6.34 9.53
C THR A 116 -9.96 6.66 9.49
N SER A 117 -9.08 5.65 9.48
CA SER A 117 -7.62 5.83 9.45
C SER A 117 -7.07 6.05 8.04
N ASP A 118 -7.49 5.22 7.07
CA ASP A 118 -6.90 5.21 5.72
C ASP A 118 -7.86 5.66 4.62
N GLY A 119 -9.12 5.99 4.96
CA GLY A 119 -10.12 6.44 4.01
C GLY A 119 -10.74 5.32 3.18
N TRP A 120 -10.99 5.61 1.89
CA TRP A 120 -11.66 4.68 0.98
C TRP A 120 -10.71 3.57 0.49
N ARG A 121 -11.25 2.35 0.43
CA ARG A 121 -10.55 1.16 -0.03
C ARG A 121 -11.40 0.38 -1.03
N PHE A 122 -10.79 -0.02 -2.13
CA PHE A 122 -11.32 -1.06 -3.00
C PHE A 122 -10.73 -2.41 -2.63
N ALA A 123 -11.52 -3.48 -2.71
CA ALA A 123 -11.07 -4.83 -2.46
C ALA A 123 -11.63 -5.81 -3.49
N THR A 124 -10.77 -6.53 -4.21
CA THR A 124 -11.15 -7.67 -5.06
C THR A 124 -10.48 -8.95 -4.57
N VAL A 125 -10.99 -10.11 -4.97
CA VAL A 125 -10.38 -11.41 -4.71
C VAL A 125 -10.16 -12.10 -6.04
N ILE A 126 -8.91 -12.47 -6.30
CA ILE A 126 -8.47 -13.17 -7.51
C ILE A 126 -7.71 -14.41 -7.04
N ASP A 127 -8.13 -15.60 -7.47
CA ASP A 127 -7.50 -16.89 -7.14
C ASP A 127 -7.19 -17.05 -5.64
N GLY A 128 -8.17 -16.75 -4.77
CA GLY A 128 -8.02 -16.84 -3.31
C GLY A 128 -7.18 -15.74 -2.64
N ILE A 129 -6.58 -14.83 -3.42
CA ILE A 129 -5.82 -13.68 -2.92
C ILE A 129 -6.70 -12.42 -2.95
N ARG A 130 -6.88 -11.79 -1.79
CA ARG A 130 -7.55 -10.49 -1.69
C ARG A 130 -6.55 -9.37 -1.93
N TYR A 131 -6.87 -8.48 -2.85
CA TYR A 131 -6.12 -7.25 -3.13
C TYR A 131 -6.87 -6.08 -2.53
N VAL A 132 -6.23 -5.34 -1.63
CA VAL A 132 -6.80 -4.15 -0.99
C VAL A 132 -6.05 -2.92 -1.48
N ILE A 133 -6.77 -1.98 -2.09
CA ILE A 133 -6.24 -0.77 -2.72
C ILE A 133 -6.81 0.45 -2.01
N VAL A 134 -5.93 1.27 -1.45
CA VAL A 134 -6.29 2.52 -0.77
C VAL A 134 -6.19 3.67 -1.75
N VAL A 135 -7.23 4.50 -1.78
CA VAL A 135 -7.32 5.62 -2.70
C VAL A 135 -7.55 6.94 -1.98
N GLY A 136 -6.96 8.01 -2.52
CA GLY A 136 -7.23 9.39 -2.14
C GLY A 136 -7.90 10.11 -3.29
N ASP A 137 -9.03 10.76 -3.04
CA ASP A 137 -9.92 11.32 -4.08
C ASP A 137 -10.20 12.83 -3.88
N THR A 138 -9.88 13.34 -2.68
CA THR A 138 -10.29 14.69 -2.25
C THR A 138 -9.14 15.67 -2.03
N GLU A 139 -7.91 15.19 -1.90
CA GLU A 139 -6.73 16.01 -1.56
C GLU A 139 -5.96 16.50 -2.79
N THR A 140 -6.22 15.91 -3.94
CA THR A 140 -5.53 16.18 -5.21
C THR A 140 -6.54 16.50 -6.31
N PRO A 141 -6.15 17.23 -7.38
CA PRO A 141 -7.04 17.54 -8.50
C PRO A 141 -7.54 16.30 -9.26
N SER A 142 -6.75 15.22 -9.24
CA SER A 142 -7.09 13.90 -9.78
C SER A 142 -6.99 12.88 -8.66
N PRO A 143 -7.83 11.83 -8.64
CA PRO A 143 -7.74 10.81 -7.62
C PRO A 143 -6.45 10.01 -7.78
N VAL A 144 -5.95 9.45 -6.68
CA VAL A 144 -4.66 8.75 -6.61
C VAL A 144 -4.76 7.43 -5.89
N VAL A 145 -3.99 6.45 -6.34
CA VAL A 145 -3.73 5.23 -5.55
C VAL A 145 -2.60 5.53 -4.58
N VAL A 146 -2.90 5.43 -3.29
CA VAL A 146 -1.98 5.78 -2.20
C VAL A 146 -1.11 4.59 -1.82
N THR A 147 -1.72 3.42 -1.68
CA THR A 147 -1.04 2.18 -1.31
C THR A 147 -1.92 0.97 -1.63
N GLY A 148 -1.35 -0.23 -1.58
CA GLY A 148 -2.11 -1.46 -1.62
C GLY A 148 -1.35 -2.63 -1.00
N TRP A 149 -2.08 -3.70 -0.68
CA TRP A 149 -1.52 -4.94 -0.17
C TRP A 149 -2.39 -6.14 -0.52
N THR A 150 -1.88 -7.33 -0.20
CA THR A 150 -2.56 -8.61 -0.40
C THR A 150 -2.83 -9.30 0.94
N GLU A 151 -3.90 -10.08 0.99
CA GLU A 151 -4.31 -10.95 2.10
C GLU A 151 -4.76 -12.31 1.54
N ILE A 152 -4.65 -13.38 2.32
CA ILE A 152 -5.24 -14.68 1.93
C ILE A 152 -6.75 -14.63 2.24
N ALA A 153 -7.59 -14.70 1.22
CA ALA A 153 -9.04 -14.79 1.37
C ALA A 153 -9.54 -16.24 1.39
N ASP A 154 -9.00 -17.07 0.51
CA ASP A 154 -9.24 -18.52 0.46
C ASP A 154 -7.90 -19.23 0.28
N ARG A 155 -7.59 -20.16 1.19
CA ARG A 155 -6.28 -20.83 1.17
C ARG A 155 -6.20 -21.90 0.08
N GLU A 156 -7.30 -22.60 -0.18
CA GLU A 156 -7.35 -23.68 -1.16
C GLU A 156 -7.16 -23.12 -2.56
N ASP A 157 -7.87 -22.03 -2.88
CA ASP A 157 -7.70 -21.35 -4.17
C ASP A 157 -6.31 -20.70 -4.29
N ALA A 158 -5.82 -20.07 -3.22
CA ALA A 158 -4.51 -19.42 -3.21
C ALA A 158 -3.34 -20.38 -3.46
N ASP A 159 -3.42 -21.62 -2.97
CA ASP A 159 -2.40 -22.64 -3.20
C ASP A 159 -2.28 -23.03 -4.70
N HIS A 160 -3.27 -22.66 -5.52
CA HIS A 160 -3.28 -22.86 -6.98
C HIS A 160 -3.11 -21.56 -7.78
N ALA A 161 -2.94 -20.41 -7.11
CA ALA A 161 -2.86 -19.11 -7.77
C ALA A 161 -1.60 -18.99 -8.66
N PRO A 162 -1.74 -18.56 -9.92
CA PRO A 162 -0.60 -18.35 -10.80
C PRO A 162 0.28 -17.20 -10.29
N GLY A 163 1.60 -17.40 -10.32
CA GLY A 163 2.57 -16.38 -9.93
C GLY A 163 2.83 -16.27 -8.42
N PHE A 164 2.22 -17.13 -7.61
CA PHE A 164 2.50 -17.25 -6.17
C PHE A 164 3.12 -18.61 -5.87
N ASP A 165 4.27 -18.60 -5.19
CA ASP A 165 4.83 -19.81 -4.60
C ASP A 165 4.47 -19.94 -3.10
N ALA A 166 4.76 -21.09 -2.51
CA ALA A 166 4.47 -21.34 -1.09
C ALA A 166 5.12 -20.33 -0.14
N THR A 167 6.26 -19.75 -0.50
CA THR A 167 6.93 -18.71 0.28
C THR A 167 6.17 -17.40 0.18
N ASP A 168 5.62 -17.09 -0.98
CA ASP A 168 4.81 -15.90 -1.19
C ASP A 168 3.53 -15.94 -0.36
N LEU A 169 2.80 -17.06 -0.42
CA LEU A 169 1.57 -17.24 0.34
C LEU A 169 1.80 -17.20 1.86
N GLU A 170 2.90 -17.79 2.33
CA GLU A 170 3.30 -17.70 3.74
C GLU A 170 3.69 -16.28 4.13
N THR A 171 4.36 -15.55 3.23
CA THR A 171 4.72 -14.13 3.46
C THR A 171 3.47 -13.26 3.57
N ILE A 172 2.47 -13.47 2.72
CA ILE A 172 1.19 -12.75 2.79
C ILE A 172 0.51 -13.04 4.13
N ARG A 173 0.37 -14.32 4.49
CA ARG A 173 -0.24 -14.74 5.75
C ARG A 173 0.45 -14.12 6.96
N LEU A 174 1.78 -14.22 7.04
CA LEU A 174 2.54 -13.70 8.18
C LEU A 174 2.37 -12.18 8.34
N ARG A 175 2.24 -11.44 7.23
CA ARG A 175 2.01 -9.99 7.28
C ARG A 175 0.62 -9.65 7.82
N SER A 176 -0.41 -10.40 7.43
CA SER A 176 -1.75 -10.27 7.99
C SER A 176 -1.74 -10.57 9.49
N ASP A 177 -1.17 -11.70 9.89
CA ASP A 177 -1.04 -12.09 11.31
C ASP A 177 -0.32 -11.01 12.13
N LEU A 178 0.77 -10.43 11.61
CA LEU A 178 1.52 -9.35 12.26
C LEU A 178 0.75 -8.03 12.32
N SER A 179 -0.09 -7.74 11.33
CA SER A 179 -0.93 -6.55 11.32
C SER A 179 -2.05 -6.66 12.36
N ASP A 180 -2.66 -7.85 12.47
CA ASP A 180 -3.73 -8.12 13.44
C ASP A 180 -3.20 -8.18 14.88
N ALA A 181 -1.98 -8.69 15.06
CA ALA A 181 -1.33 -8.85 16.36
C ALA A 181 -0.37 -7.69 16.71
N GLY A 182 -0.64 -6.47 16.26
CA GLY A 182 0.29 -5.33 16.34
C GLY A 182 0.88 -5.03 17.73
N ASP A 183 0.14 -5.35 18.81
CA ASP A 183 0.58 -5.16 20.20
C ASP A 183 1.03 -6.46 20.90
N SER A 184 0.83 -7.61 20.26
CA SER A 184 1.26 -8.89 20.79
C SER A 184 2.63 -9.23 20.21
N GLN A 185 3.64 -9.31 21.07
CA GLN A 185 4.83 -10.08 20.72
C GLN A 185 4.32 -11.48 20.33
N ILE A 186 4.61 -11.97 19.12
CA ILE A 186 4.28 -13.34 18.71
C ILE A 186 5.50 -14.22 19.04
N PRO A 187 5.69 -14.67 20.30
CA PRO A 187 6.73 -15.63 20.59
C PRO A 187 6.48 -16.91 19.78
N ASP A 188 7.57 -17.53 19.36
CA ASP A 188 7.60 -18.88 18.81
C ASP A 188 7.02 -19.12 17.41
N ARG A 189 6.52 -18.09 16.70
CA ARG A 189 6.09 -18.23 15.28
C ARG A 189 7.09 -17.70 14.26
N ILE A 190 7.97 -16.78 14.65
CA ILE A 190 9.03 -16.25 13.78
C ILE A 190 10.33 -16.98 14.11
N GLY A 191 10.51 -18.16 13.52
CA GLY A 191 11.75 -18.93 13.60
C GLY A 191 12.71 -18.58 12.46
N PRO A 192 14.02 -18.80 12.63
CA PRO A 192 14.96 -18.79 11.53
C PRO A 192 14.51 -19.75 10.42
N ARG A 193 14.37 -19.25 9.20
CA ARG A 193 14.04 -20.07 8.03
C ARG A 193 15.19 -20.09 7.04
N ASP A 194 15.28 -21.22 6.35
CA ASP A 194 16.20 -21.35 5.23
C ASP A 194 15.58 -20.69 4.01
N VAL A 195 16.36 -19.81 3.38
CA VAL A 195 15.97 -19.11 2.15
C VAL A 195 16.81 -19.74 1.04
N SER A 196 16.22 -20.73 0.37
CA SER A 196 16.93 -21.58 -0.60
C SER A 196 17.44 -20.85 -1.84
N ARG A 197 16.84 -19.69 -2.16
CA ARG A 197 17.20 -18.88 -3.32
C ARG A 197 17.85 -17.56 -2.89
N PRO A 198 19.03 -17.21 -3.43
CA PRO A 198 19.57 -15.86 -3.27
C PRO A 198 18.58 -14.82 -3.79
N PHE A 199 18.52 -13.66 -3.15
CA PHE A 199 17.67 -12.55 -3.56
C PHE A 199 18.47 -11.27 -3.73
N THR A 200 18.00 -10.38 -4.60
CA THR A 200 18.73 -9.17 -4.97
C THR A 200 18.43 -8.02 -4.00
N VAL A 201 19.49 -7.38 -3.47
CA VAL A 201 19.38 -6.16 -2.66
C VAL A 201 20.37 -5.12 -3.18
N GLY A 202 19.85 -4.10 -3.86
CA GLY A 202 20.71 -3.18 -4.62
C GLY A 202 21.37 -3.94 -5.77
N ASP A 203 22.69 -3.87 -5.88
CA ASP A 203 23.46 -4.56 -6.93
C ASP A 203 24.01 -5.93 -6.47
N HIS A 204 23.54 -6.47 -5.34
CA HIS A 204 24.06 -7.70 -4.74
C HIS A 204 23.04 -8.83 -4.77
N HIS A 205 23.43 -10.02 -5.20
CA HIS A 205 22.69 -11.26 -4.94
C HIS A 205 23.12 -11.84 -3.60
N VAL A 206 22.21 -11.90 -2.62
CA VAL A 206 22.57 -12.27 -1.24
C VAL A 206 21.90 -13.56 -0.79
N HIS A 207 22.64 -14.33 0.01
CA HIS A 207 22.12 -15.49 0.74
C HIS A 207 22.42 -15.34 2.25
N THR A 208 21.71 -16.10 3.07
CA THR A 208 21.93 -16.15 4.52
C THR A 208 21.56 -17.53 5.04
N ALA A 209 22.37 -18.06 5.95
CA ALA A 209 21.99 -19.25 6.69
C ALA A 209 20.90 -18.90 7.73
N PRO A 210 20.03 -19.87 8.10
CA PRO A 210 19.07 -19.67 9.17
C PRO A 210 19.74 -19.17 10.46
N GLY A 211 19.28 -18.02 10.97
CA GLY A 211 19.68 -17.48 12.26
C GLY A 211 20.88 -16.53 12.20
N GLU A 212 21.50 -16.40 11.03
CA GLU A 212 22.57 -15.43 10.82
C GLU A 212 22.04 -13.99 10.80
N ARG A 213 22.77 -13.08 11.45
CA ARG A 213 22.43 -11.65 11.53
C ARG A 213 23.03 -10.82 10.40
N SER A 214 23.47 -11.50 9.35
CA SER A 214 24.16 -10.89 8.22
C SER A 214 23.96 -11.72 6.98
N VAL A 215 23.86 -11.04 5.84
CA VAL A 215 23.78 -11.69 4.54
C VAL A 215 25.15 -11.66 3.85
N VAL A 216 25.40 -12.62 2.96
CA VAL A 216 26.62 -12.72 2.16
C VAL A 216 26.25 -12.60 0.69
N CYS A 217 26.90 -11.69 -0.03
CA CYS A 217 26.74 -11.57 -1.47
C CYS A 217 27.45 -12.74 -2.18
N THR A 218 26.75 -13.44 -3.07
CA THR A 218 27.30 -14.55 -3.87
C THR A 218 28.28 -14.05 -4.93
N ASP A 219 28.16 -12.79 -5.35
CA ASP A 219 28.95 -12.25 -6.46
C ASP A 219 30.28 -11.65 -5.96
N CYS A 220 30.24 -10.80 -4.91
CA CYS A 220 31.45 -10.14 -4.37
C CYS A 220 31.97 -10.73 -3.05
N GLY A 221 31.29 -11.73 -2.48
CA GLY A 221 31.65 -12.31 -1.17
C GLY A 221 31.47 -11.37 0.03
N GLY A 222 30.94 -10.16 -0.18
CA GLY A 222 30.75 -9.17 0.89
C GLY A 222 29.74 -9.62 1.94
N ARG A 223 30.06 -9.43 3.22
CA ARG A 223 29.17 -9.70 4.36
C ARG A 223 28.57 -8.40 4.88
N PHE A 224 27.24 -8.33 5.00
CA PHE A 224 26.51 -7.11 5.33
C PHE A 224 25.49 -7.33 6.45
N ARG A 225 25.37 -6.38 7.38
CA ARG A 225 24.43 -6.42 8.52
C ARG A 225 23.24 -5.46 8.39
N SER A 226 23.16 -4.69 7.31
CA SER A 226 22.05 -3.77 7.08
C SER A 226 21.79 -3.53 5.60
N LYS A 227 20.54 -3.20 5.27
CA LYS A 227 20.13 -2.84 3.91
C LYS A 227 20.88 -1.60 3.40
N SER A 228 21.14 -0.63 4.28
CA SER A 228 21.91 0.58 3.93
C SER A 228 23.35 0.24 3.54
N ALA A 229 23.99 -0.71 4.22
CA ALA A 229 25.34 -1.15 3.87
C ALA A 229 25.40 -1.82 2.49
N LEU A 230 24.37 -2.59 2.13
CA LEU A 230 24.23 -3.19 0.80
C LEU A 230 24.03 -2.12 -0.28
N ARG A 231 23.18 -1.12 -0.05
CA ARG A 231 22.87 -0.07 -1.05
C ARG A 231 24.02 0.91 -1.28
N ASN A 232 24.85 1.16 -0.27
CA ASN A 232 25.92 2.16 -0.36
C ASN A 232 27.21 1.62 -0.96
N ARG A 233 27.40 0.29 -0.99
CA ARG A 233 28.58 -0.35 -1.56
C ARG A 233 28.21 -1.02 -2.88
N ARG A 234 28.86 -0.64 -3.98
CA ARG A 234 28.70 -1.35 -5.26
C ARG A 234 29.26 -2.77 -5.16
N CYS A 235 28.59 -3.70 -5.83
CA CYS A 235 29.12 -5.04 -6.04
C CYS A 235 30.31 -4.94 -7.01
N ARG A 236 31.50 -5.34 -6.55
CA ARG A 236 32.76 -5.32 -7.29
C ARG A 236 33.54 -6.58 -7.00
#